data_AF-A0A1W5XUD5-F1
#
_entry.id   AF-A0A1W5XUD5-F1
#
_cell.length_a   1.000
_cell.length_b   1.000
_cell.length_c   1.000
_cell.angle_alpha   90.00
_cell.angle_beta   90.00
_cell.angle_gamma   90.00
#
_symmetry.space_group_name_H-M   'P 1'
#
loop_
_entity.id
_entity.type
_entity.pdbx_description
1 polymer ?
#
loop_
_entity_poly.entity_id
_entity_poly.type
_entity_poly.pdbx_seq_one_letter_code
_entity_poly.pdbx_strand_id
1 'polypeptide(L)'
;MSTSTGTGFCRVTVAAPDARIDVALPEDVALVDIYPEILRLSGQSQAEGAPTGYHLVRRDGTVLDAGQSLAQQQILDGDLLLLKPFAESLPLPVFDDVSDAVASAVKRNRSRWSDDLMHLVGLTAGVLLLVMMAFALWFSNPVNRDMHRLPGIIAGVVGIVLVALAGVRARVYDDHGSSIALGLAALPHLLIAGSGIFPVDPGAGPGRLHLLVGCVTVLIASVLLVVLLPRGDAPFVAAAFLSAIGTLAVFAAILTDAAPREVAAVTAVVAIAMVAWLPGLSARFARLPIGYKSPDQIAKGSFEGGGETESVDFVKIGNQAKRGHELLLGLVAGCSALVVGSAGVVLGFSDNMWAQLLALTAGITIMLRARLFDYTAQVACLTIAGILTIVLLILGITLHPPTDIFVDLMQYQDSGPLNIRTVWFSSSIAVGAALLVGVGLIVPRKGVTPFWGRIFDIFDGLVLLSLVPLCLAVLDIYNKVRGLTGS
;
A
#
# COMPACT_ATOMS: atom_id res chain seq x y z
N MET A 1 44.13 -6.24 48.75
CA MET A 1 44.02 -7.32 47.75
C MET A 1 42.68 -7.99 47.98
N SER A 2 41.69 -7.64 47.17
CA SER A 2 40.31 -8.13 47.31
C SER A 2 40.13 -9.25 46.29
N THR A 3 40.12 -10.50 46.75
CA THR A 3 39.76 -11.67 45.96
C THR A 3 38.26 -11.65 45.69
N SER A 4 37.88 -11.16 44.51
CA SER A 4 36.54 -11.38 43.95
C SER A 4 36.45 -12.85 43.55
N THR A 5 35.67 -13.64 44.29
CA THR A 5 35.35 -15.02 43.96
C THR A 5 34.37 -15.03 42.77
N GLY A 6 34.92 -14.93 41.55
CA GLY A 6 34.15 -15.13 40.32
C GLY A 6 33.81 -16.61 40.16
N THR A 7 32.63 -16.91 39.61
CA THR A 7 32.15 -18.29 39.42
C THR A 7 32.93 -19.07 38.35
N GLY A 8 33.99 -18.52 37.76
CA GLY A 8 34.71 -19.14 36.64
C GLY A 8 33.96 -19.08 35.31
N PHE A 9 32.86 -18.32 35.24
CA PHE A 9 31.96 -18.24 34.08
C PHE A 9 31.61 -16.80 33.76
N CYS A 10 31.59 -16.49 32.47
CA CYS A 10 31.17 -15.23 31.89
C CYS A 10 29.85 -15.42 31.11
N ARG A 11 28.82 -14.65 31.45
CA ARG A 11 27.51 -14.63 30.78
C ARG A 11 27.57 -13.73 29.56
N VAL A 12 27.44 -14.29 28.37
CA VAL A 12 27.46 -13.55 27.10
C VAL A 12 26.22 -13.84 26.28
N THR A 13 25.81 -12.86 25.49
CA THR A 13 24.82 -13.07 24.44
C THR A 13 25.58 -13.40 23.15
N VAL A 14 25.30 -14.58 22.57
CA VAL A 14 25.78 -14.93 21.22
C VAL A 14 24.65 -14.73 20.21
N ALA A 15 24.86 -13.81 19.28
CA ALA A 15 23.96 -13.55 18.16
C ALA A 15 24.49 -14.28 16.90
N ALA A 16 23.84 -15.37 16.55
CA ALA A 16 24.04 -16.11 15.30
C ALA A 16 23.11 -15.57 14.19
N PRO A 17 23.30 -15.94 12.91
CA PRO A 17 22.50 -15.43 11.79
C PRO A 17 20.99 -15.61 11.98
N ASP A 18 20.57 -16.79 12.48
CA ASP A 18 19.16 -17.16 12.62
C ASP A 18 18.73 -17.36 14.08
N ALA A 19 19.62 -17.14 15.04
CA ALA A 19 19.36 -17.42 16.46
C ALA A 19 20.11 -16.46 17.38
N ARG A 20 19.53 -16.20 18.55
CA ARG A 20 20.20 -15.48 19.64
C ARG A 20 20.11 -16.34 20.90
N ILE A 21 21.26 -16.60 21.51
CA ILE A 21 21.35 -17.41 22.72
C ILE A 21 22.11 -16.65 23.80
N ASP A 22 21.66 -16.77 25.05
CA ASP A 22 22.39 -16.26 26.21
C ASP A 22 23.03 -17.46 26.91
N VAL A 23 24.36 -17.47 26.97
CA VAL A 23 25.15 -18.61 27.44
C VAL A 23 26.14 -18.16 28.50
N ALA A 24 26.32 -18.98 29.53
CA ALA A 24 27.39 -18.83 30.51
C ALA A 24 28.57 -19.69 30.05
N LEU A 25 29.66 -19.06 29.65
CA LEU A 25 30.86 -19.71 29.12
C LEU A 25 31.99 -19.66 30.14
N PRO A 26 32.82 -20.69 30.29
CA PRO A 26 33.97 -20.64 31.19
C PRO A 26 34.93 -19.50 30.82
N GLU A 27 35.36 -18.70 31.79
CA GLU A 27 36.19 -17.50 31.54
C GLU A 27 37.68 -17.81 31.30
N ASP A 28 38.14 -18.95 31.84
CA ASP A 28 39.55 -19.37 31.84
C ASP A 28 39.91 -20.42 30.77
N VAL A 29 38.91 -20.91 30.01
CA VAL A 29 39.11 -21.92 28.95
C VAL A 29 39.29 -21.23 27.60
N ALA A 30 40.17 -21.78 26.76
CA ALA A 30 40.39 -21.27 25.41
C ALA A 30 39.11 -21.40 24.56
N LEU A 31 38.84 -20.38 23.76
CA LEU A 31 37.59 -20.29 22.98
C LEU A 31 37.42 -21.47 22.01
N VAL A 32 38.53 -22.03 21.49
CA VAL A 32 38.57 -23.22 20.62
C VAL A 32 37.85 -24.44 21.21
N ASP A 33 37.98 -24.64 22.53
CA ASP A 33 37.38 -25.80 23.21
C ASP A 33 35.88 -25.61 23.47
N ILE A 34 35.41 -24.36 23.43
CA ILE A 34 34.02 -23.97 23.73
C ILE A 34 33.19 -23.81 22.44
N TYR A 35 33.83 -23.52 21.29
CA TYR A 35 33.15 -23.32 20.00
C TYR A 35 32.17 -24.43 19.60
N PRO A 36 32.49 -25.73 19.72
CA PRO A 36 31.57 -26.80 19.33
C PRO A 36 30.26 -26.74 20.13
N GLU A 37 30.35 -26.37 21.41
CA GLU A 37 29.21 -26.25 22.31
C GLU A 37 28.37 -25.01 21.96
N ILE A 38 29.02 -23.88 21.66
CA ILE A 38 28.34 -22.66 21.19
C ILE A 38 27.59 -22.92 19.88
N LEU A 39 28.19 -23.67 18.95
CA LEU A 39 27.56 -24.04 17.68
C LEU A 39 26.36 -24.98 17.90
N ARG A 40 26.51 -25.96 18.79
CA ARG A 40 25.41 -26.86 19.15
C ARG A 40 24.25 -26.10 19.78
N LEU A 41 24.53 -25.18 20.72
CA LEU A 41 23.52 -24.38 21.40
C LEU A 41 22.85 -23.35 20.49
N SER A 42 23.57 -22.81 19.51
CA SER A 42 23.04 -21.85 18.53
C SER A 42 22.31 -22.52 17.36
N GLY A 43 22.31 -23.87 17.31
CA GLY A 43 21.66 -24.64 16.26
C GLY A 43 22.24 -24.41 14.87
N GLN A 44 23.47 -23.91 14.79
CA GLN A 44 24.09 -23.54 13.52
C GLN A 44 24.68 -24.79 12.85
N SER A 45 24.16 -25.13 11.67
CA SER A 45 24.74 -26.14 10.79
C SER A 45 25.45 -25.47 9.62
N GLN A 46 26.59 -25.99 9.24
CA GLN A 46 27.35 -25.49 8.11
C GLN A 46 26.60 -25.74 6.79
N ALA A 47 26.55 -24.72 5.93
CA ALA A 47 26.02 -24.87 4.59
C ALA A 47 26.96 -25.72 3.73
N GLU A 48 26.38 -26.59 2.90
CA GLU A 48 27.12 -27.51 2.02
C GLU A 48 28.01 -26.72 1.03
N GLY A 49 29.32 -26.92 1.09
CA GLY A 49 30.30 -26.25 0.22
C GLY A 49 30.93 -24.95 0.75
N ALA A 50 30.58 -24.47 1.96
CA ALA A 50 31.22 -23.31 2.58
C ALA A 50 32.53 -23.68 3.32
N PRO A 51 33.55 -22.80 3.35
CA PRO A 51 34.74 -22.97 4.17
C PRO A 51 34.41 -23.27 5.64
N THR A 52 35.11 -24.25 6.21
CA THR A 52 34.79 -24.79 7.53
C THR A 52 35.18 -23.81 8.65
N GLY A 53 34.23 -23.33 9.43
CA GLY A 53 34.49 -22.65 10.70
C GLY A 53 33.56 -21.47 10.99
N TYR A 54 33.47 -21.11 12.27
CA TYR A 54 32.81 -19.89 12.74
C TYR A 54 33.78 -19.12 13.61
N HIS A 55 33.62 -17.81 13.67
CA HIS A 55 34.37 -16.94 14.55
C HIS A 55 33.42 -16.01 15.30
N LEU A 56 33.76 -15.71 16.55
CA LEU A 56 33.05 -14.75 17.37
C LEU A 56 33.65 -13.36 17.16
N VAL A 57 32.80 -12.39 16.94
CA VAL A 57 33.17 -10.99 16.68
C VAL A 57 32.51 -10.13 17.72
N ARG A 58 33.28 -9.24 18.34
CA ARG A 58 32.71 -8.24 19.25
C ARG A 58 31.91 -7.20 18.44
N ARG A 59 31.02 -6.47 19.10
CA ARG A 59 30.18 -5.44 18.46
C ARG A 59 30.97 -4.35 17.71
N ASP A 60 32.22 -4.11 18.10
CA ASP A 60 33.14 -3.16 17.46
C ASP A 60 33.80 -3.70 16.18
N GLY A 61 33.53 -4.95 15.82
CA GLY A 61 34.11 -5.62 14.64
C GLY A 61 35.39 -6.39 14.93
N THR A 62 35.88 -6.41 16.17
CA THR A 62 37.09 -7.15 16.55
C THR A 62 36.82 -8.65 16.56
N VAL A 63 37.59 -9.42 15.80
CA VAL A 63 37.51 -10.89 15.79
C VAL A 63 38.23 -11.45 17.02
N LEU A 64 37.54 -12.29 17.79
CA LEU A 64 38.12 -12.99 18.93
C LEU A 64 39.09 -14.08 18.47
N ASP A 65 40.24 -14.14 19.12
CA ASP A 65 41.24 -15.18 18.94
C ASP A 65 40.75 -16.50 19.55
N ALA A 66 40.71 -17.56 18.76
CA ALA A 66 40.27 -18.88 19.20
C ALA A 66 41.24 -19.49 20.24
N GLY A 67 42.52 -19.09 20.23
CA GLY A 67 43.55 -19.62 21.13
C GLY A 67 43.55 -19.01 22.54
N GLN A 68 42.76 -17.97 22.79
CA GLN A 68 42.74 -17.24 24.06
C GLN A 68 41.42 -17.44 24.81
N SER A 69 41.47 -17.30 26.14
CA SER A 69 40.26 -17.36 26.97
C SER A 69 39.46 -16.05 26.93
N LEU A 70 38.20 -16.08 27.37
CA LEU A 70 37.35 -14.88 27.43
C LEU A 70 37.92 -13.82 28.39
N ALA A 71 38.51 -14.25 29.51
CA ALA A 71 39.17 -13.37 30.47
C ALA A 71 40.41 -12.68 29.88
N GLN A 72 41.23 -13.41 29.11
CA GLN A 72 42.40 -12.86 28.42
C GLN A 72 42.01 -11.81 27.38
N GLN A 73 40.87 -12.00 26.72
CA GLN A 73 40.34 -11.10 25.70
C GLN A 73 39.42 -10.00 26.27
N GLN A 74 39.36 -9.86 27.60
CA GLN A 74 38.61 -8.81 28.32
C GLN A 74 37.13 -8.76 27.93
N ILE A 75 36.51 -9.94 27.78
CA ILE A 75 35.06 -10.07 27.58
C ILE A 75 34.36 -10.07 28.94
N LEU A 76 33.39 -9.16 29.07
CA LEU A 76 32.68 -8.94 30.32
C LEU A 76 31.30 -9.60 30.32
N ASP A 77 30.77 -9.83 31.51
CA ASP A 77 29.37 -10.26 31.68
C ASP A 77 28.42 -9.28 31.00
N GLY A 78 27.56 -9.80 30.14
CA GLY A 78 26.58 -9.07 29.34
C GLY A 78 27.09 -8.63 27.97
N ASP A 79 28.34 -8.93 27.60
CA ASP A 79 28.85 -8.62 26.26
C ASP A 79 28.08 -9.40 25.17
N LEU A 80 27.84 -8.71 24.05
CA LEU A 80 27.21 -9.28 22.87
C LEU A 80 28.27 -9.65 21.84
N LEU A 81 28.33 -10.94 21.52
CA LEU A 81 29.23 -11.53 20.54
C LEU A 81 28.44 -11.98 19.31
N LEU A 82 28.92 -11.61 18.13
CA LEU A 82 28.35 -11.98 16.84
C LEU A 82 29.04 -13.24 16.35
N LEU A 83 28.28 -14.31 16.13
CA LEU A 83 28.80 -15.55 15.55
C LEU A 83 28.70 -15.46 14.03
N LYS A 84 29.85 -15.36 13.36
CA LYS A 84 29.92 -15.22 11.91
C LYS A 84 30.57 -16.44 11.24
N PRO A 85 30.07 -16.87 10.07
CA PRO A 85 30.74 -17.89 9.27
C PRO A 85 32.16 -17.42 8.87
N PHE A 86 33.15 -18.32 8.92
CA PHE A 86 34.52 -18.02 8.50
C PHE A 86 34.60 -17.52 7.04
N ALA A 87 33.67 -17.97 6.20
CA ALA A 87 33.54 -17.50 4.82
C ALA A 87 33.41 -15.97 4.69
N GLU A 88 32.82 -15.30 5.70
CA GLU A 88 32.67 -13.83 5.71
C GLU A 88 33.93 -13.08 6.12
N SER A 89 34.89 -13.76 6.76
CA SER A 89 36.19 -13.19 7.17
C SER A 89 37.30 -13.36 6.14
N LEU A 90 37.04 -14.12 5.06
CA LEU A 90 38.00 -14.25 3.97
C LEU A 90 38.27 -12.87 3.36
N PRO A 91 39.54 -12.49 3.14
CA PRO A 91 39.85 -11.27 2.41
C PRO A 91 39.15 -11.33 1.06
N LEU A 92 38.68 -10.17 0.58
CA LEU A 92 38.06 -10.07 -0.72
C LEU A 92 38.98 -10.73 -1.76
N PRO A 93 38.43 -11.57 -2.67
CA PRO A 93 39.24 -12.21 -3.68
C PRO A 93 40.03 -11.13 -4.43
N VAL A 94 41.35 -11.23 -4.37
CA VAL A 94 42.26 -10.38 -5.13
C VAL A 94 42.23 -10.94 -6.54
N PHE A 95 41.65 -10.19 -7.45
CA PHE A 95 41.62 -10.55 -8.86
C PHE A 95 42.94 -10.14 -9.49
N ASP A 96 43.63 -11.09 -10.12
CA ASP A 96 44.89 -10.83 -10.82
C ASP A 96 44.68 -10.04 -12.12
N ASP A 97 43.45 -10.01 -12.65
CA ASP A 97 43.06 -9.27 -13.83
C ASP A 97 41.93 -8.27 -13.53
N VAL A 98 42.16 -7.01 -13.94
CA VAL A 98 41.18 -5.92 -13.88
C VAL A 98 39.92 -6.28 -14.67
N SER A 99 40.05 -7.04 -15.76
CA SER A 99 38.92 -7.48 -16.58
C SER A 99 37.99 -8.44 -15.80
N ASP A 100 38.55 -9.32 -14.97
CA ASP A 100 37.81 -10.28 -14.16
C ASP A 100 37.24 -9.64 -12.89
N ALA A 101 37.94 -8.64 -12.32
CA ALA A 101 37.42 -7.77 -11.27
C ALA A 101 36.19 -6.98 -11.76
N VAL A 102 36.24 -6.41 -12.97
CA VAL A 102 35.10 -5.70 -13.56
C VAL A 102 33.98 -6.66 -13.92
N ALA A 103 34.28 -7.82 -14.50
CA ALA A 103 33.26 -8.83 -14.85
C ALA A 103 32.53 -9.35 -13.60
N SER A 104 33.26 -9.64 -12.52
CA SER A 104 32.67 -10.07 -11.25
C SER A 104 31.88 -8.96 -10.56
N ALA A 105 32.38 -7.72 -10.56
CA ALA A 105 31.66 -6.55 -10.04
C ALA A 105 30.36 -6.29 -10.84
N VAL A 106 30.38 -6.42 -12.16
CA VAL A 106 29.18 -6.28 -13.02
C VAL A 106 28.20 -7.43 -12.79
N LYS A 107 28.66 -8.67 -12.64
CA LYS A 107 27.81 -9.82 -12.29
C LYS A 107 27.14 -9.67 -10.93
N ARG A 108 27.83 -9.06 -9.95
CA ARG A 108 27.31 -8.85 -8.59
C ARG A 108 26.29 -7.70 -8.53
N ASN A 109 26.43 -6.70 -9.41
CA ASN A 109 25.66 -5.46 -9.36
C ASN A 109 24.47 -5.39 -10.35
N ARG A 110 24.37 -6.31 -11.33
CA ARG A 110 23.20 -6.38 -12.23
C ARG A 110 22.42 -7.69 -12.01
N SER A 111 21.14 -7.56 -11.69
CA SER A 111 20.19 -8.67 -11.81
C SER A 111 20.17 -9.13 -13.29
N ARG A 112 20.63 -10.35 -13.54
CA ARG A 112 20.47 -10.97 -14.85
C ARG A 112 18.99 -11.29 -15.07
N TRP A 113 18.58 -11.38 -16.34
CA TRP A 113 17.26 -11.90 -16.68
C TRP A 113 17.08 -13.26 -16.00
N SER A 114 16.03 -13.38 -15.20
CA SER A 114 15.70 -14.56 -14.42
C SER A 114 14.30 -15.04 -14.77
N ASP A 115 14.01 -16.29 -14.44
CA ASP A 115 12.67 -16.86 -14.61
C ASP A 115 11.63 -16.08 -13.79
N ASP A 116 12.01 -15.54 -12.63
CA ASP A 116 11.14 -14.67 -11.82
C ASP A 116 10.78 -13.38 -12.55
N LEU A 117 11.74 -12.75 -13.24
CA LEU A 117 11.50 -11.55 -14.04
C LEU A 117 10.62 -11.87 -15.27
N MET A 118 10.87 -13.00 -15.94
CA MET A 118 10.03 -13.47 -17.03
C MET A 118 8.60 -13.73 -16.56
N HIS A 119 8.43 -14.36 -15.39
CA HIS A 119 7.14 -14.61 -14.78
C HIS A 119 6.40 -13.30 -14.45
N LEU A 120 7.09 -12.33 -13.82
CA LEU A 120 6.53 -11.02 -13.50
C LEU A 120 6.12 -10.26 -14.77
N VAL A 121 6.98 -10.21 -15.78
CA VAL A 121 6.71 -9.52 -17.05
C VAL A 121 5.55 -10.20 -17.79
N GLY A 122 5.53 -11.53 -17.85
CA GLY A 122 4.45 -12.29 -18.49
C GLY A 122 3.10 -12.06 -17.82
N LEU A 123 3.05 -12.09 -16.48
CA LEU A 123 1.82 -11.83 -15.73
C LEU A 123 1.35 -10.39 -15.90
N THR A 124 2.25 -9.41 -15.75
CA THR A 124 1.89 -7.99 -15.88
C THR A 124 1.40 -7.65 -17.29
N ALA A 125 2.06 -8.15 -18.33
CA ALA A 125 1.62 -8.00 -19.72
C ALA A 125 0.28 -8.69 -19.98
N GLY A 126 0.09 -9.91 -19.46
CA GLY A 126 -1.17 -10.65 -19.58
C GLY A 126 -2.35 -9.92 -18.93
N VAL A 127 -2.17 -9.43 -17.69
CA VAL A 127 -3.18 -8.62 -17.00
C VAL A 127 -3.48 -7.35 -17.78
N LEU A 128 -2.45 -6.65 -18.29
CA LEU A 128 -2.64 -5.45 -19.08
C LEU A 128 -3.48 -5.72 -20.33
N LEU A 129 -3.17 -6.78 -21.08
CA LEU A 129 -3.93 -7.18 -22.27
C LEU A 129 -5.38 -7.56 -21.93
N LEU A 130 -5.61 -8.24 -20.80
CA LEU A 130 -6.96 -8.55 -20.32
C LEU A 130 -7.73 -7.28 -19.95
N VAL A 131 -7.11 -6.33 -19.24
CA VAL A 131 -7.73 -5.04 -18.93
C VAL A 131 -8.04 -4.26 -20.22
N MET A 132 -7.14 -4.29 -21.21
CA MET A 132 -7.38 -3.70 -22.53
C MET A 132 -8.49 -4.42 -23.31
N MET A 133 -8.66 -5.73 -23.12
CA MET A 133 -9.81 -6.47 -23.66
C MET A 133 -11.12 -5.99 -23.03
N ALA A 134 -11.19 -5.84 -21.71
CA ALA A 134 -12.35 -5.26 -21.04
C ALA A 134 -12.67 -3.86 -21.57
N PHE A 135 -11.65 -3.02 -21.75
CA PHE A 135 -11.78 -1.70 -22.37
C PHE A 135 -12.33 -1.80 -23.80
N ALA A 136 -11.77 -2.68 -24.64
CA ALA A 136 -12.25 -2.90 -26.01
C ALA A 136 -13.71 -3.37 -26.05
N LEU A 137 -14.13 -4.24 -25.12
CA LEU A 137 -15.52 -4.67 -25.00
C LEU A 137 -16.45 -3.52 -24.62
N TRP A 138 -16.04 -2.66 -23.68
CA TRP A 138 -16.80 -1.47 -23.29
C TRP A 138 -17.06 -0.50 -24.46
N PHE A 139 -16.10 -0.35 -25.36
CA PHE A 139 -16.19 0.53 -26.52
C PHE A 139 -16.61 -0.18 -27.82
N SER A 140 -16.94 -1.47 -27.77
CA SER A 140 -17.29 -2.26 -28.96
C SER A 140 -18.56 -1.79 -29.68
N ASN A 141 -19.51 -1.20 -28.93
CA ASN A 141 -20.69 -0.56 -29.49
C ASN A 141 -20.57 0.97 -29.34
N PRO A 142 -20.18 1.70 -30.41
CA PRO A 142 -19.88 3.13 -30.33
C PRO A 142 -21.11 4.01 -30.11
N VAL A 143 -22.33 3.51 -30.40
CA VAL A 143 -23.56 4.32 -30.38
C VAL A 143 -24.19 4.32 -28.99
N ASN A 144 -24.46 3.14 -28.42
CA ASN A 144 -25.19 3.03 -27.15
C ASN A 144 -24.37 2.45 -25.99
N ARG A 145 -23.13 1.99 -26.25
CA ARG A 145 -22.33 1.19 -25.29
C ARG A 145 -23.18 0.07 -24.64
N ASP A 146 -24.08 -0.52 -25.41
CA ASP A 146 -25.01 -1.54 -24.93
C ASP A 146 -24.24 -2.82 -24.61
N MET A 147 -24.18 -3.12 -23.31
CA MET A 147 -23.45 -4.26 -22.77
C MET A 147 -24.34 -5.50 -22.64
N HIS A 148 -25.63 -5.40 -22.94
CA HIS A 148 -26.60 -6.47 -22.69
C HIS A 148 -26.40 -7.72 -23.57
N ARG A 149 -25.73 -7.55 -24.71
CA ARG A 149 -25.58 -8.60 -25.73
C ARG A 149 -24.21 -9.28 -25.64
N LEU A 150 -23.63 -9.60 -26.80
CA LEU A 150 -22.34 -10.29 -26.93
C LEU A 150 -21.22 -9.70 -26.03
N PRO A 151 -21.03 -8.37 -25.91
CA PRO A 151 -19.94 -7.83 -25.13
C PRO A 151 -20.01 -8.20 -23.63
N GLY A 152 -21.21 -8.15 -23.04
CA GLY A 152 -21.42 -8.52 -21.63
C GLY A 152 -21.31 -10.02 -21.39
N ILE A 153 -21.78 -10.85 -22.34
CA ILE A 153 -21.64 -12.30 -22.27
C ILE A 153 -20.15 -12.70 -22.33
N ILE A 154 -19.39 -12.14 -23.27
CA ILE A 154 -17.95 -12.41 -23.39
C ILE A 154 -17.22 -11.95 -22.11
N ALA A 155 -17.52 -10.74 -21.62
CA ALA A 155 -16.95 -10.25 -20.38
C ALA A 155 -17.31 -11.15 -19.18
N GLY A 156 -18.54 -11.63 -19.10
CA GLY A 156 -19.00 -12.52 -18.03
C GLY A 156 -18.27 -13.86 -18.05
N VAL A 157 -18.19 -14.51 -19.21
CA VAL A 157 -17.48 -15.78 -19.38
C VAL A 157 -15.99 -15.62 -19.04
N VAL A 158 -15.33 -14.60 -19.58
CA VAL A 158 -13.92 -14.32 -19.29
C VAL A 158 -13.70 -14.04 -17.79
N GLY A 159 -14.55 -13.21 -17.19
CA GLY A 159 -14.48 -12.90 -15.76
C GLY A 159 -14.61 -14.14 -14.88
N ILE A 160 -15.58 -15.01 -15.15
CA ILE A 160 -15.78 -16.26 -14.40
C ILE A 160 -14.59 -17.21 -14.58
N VAL A 161 -14.09 -17.37 -15.80
CA VAL A 161 -12.91 -18.20 -16.08
C VAL A 161 -11.68 -17.69 -15.34
N LEU A 162 -11.45 -16.37 -15.33
CA LEU A 162 -10.33 -15.77 -14.62
C LEU A 162 -10.43 -15.94 -13.10
N VAL A 163 -11.63 -15.80 -12.51
CA VAL A 163 -11.84 -16.09 -11.07
C VAL A 163 -11.57 -17.56 -10.76
N ALA A 164 -12.04 -18.48 -11.61
CA ALA A 164 -11.79 -19.91 -11.44
C ALA A 164 -10.29 -20.23 -11.52
N LEU A 165 -9.58 -19.68 -12.52
CA LEU A 165 -8.15 -19.86 -12.67
C LEU A 165 -7.36 -19.25 -11.50
N ALA A 166 -7.77 -18.08 -10.99
CA ALA A 166 -7.18 -17.49 -9.80
C ALA A 166 -7.33 -18.44 -8.59
N GLY A 167 -8.54 -18.94 -8.33
CA GLY A 167 -8.78 -19.90 -7.26
C GLY A 167 -7.95 -21.18 -7.39
N VAL A 168 -7.85 -21.74 -8.60
CA VAL A 168 -7.02 -22.93 -8.88
C VAL A 168 -5.54 -22.63 -8.64
N ARG A 169 -5.02 -21.48 -9.11
CA ARG A 169 -3.62 -21.09 -8.88
C ARG A 169 -3.29 -20.91 -7.40
N ALA A 170 -4.20 -20.30 -6.63
CA ALA A 170 -4.03 -20.14 -5.19
C ALA A 170 -4.11 -21.46 -4.41
N ARG A 171 -5.03 -22.37 -4.76
CA ARG A 171 -5.32 -23.56 -3.94
C ARG A 171 -4.58 -24.82 -4.37
N VAL A 172 -4.29 -24.97 -5.67
CA VAL A 172 -3.68 -26.19 -6.24
C VAL A 172 -2.18 -25.99 -6.48
N TYR A 173 -1.80 -24.83 -6.98
CA TYR A 173 -0.41 -24.54 -7.37
C TYR A 173 0.39 -23.72 -6.34
N ASP A 174 -0.27 -23.25 -5.27
CA ASP A 174 0.29 -22.33 -4.26
C ASP A 174 0.93 -21.04 -4.86
N ASP A 175 0.54 -20.71 -6.10
CA ASP A 175 1.04 -19.57 -6.87
C ASP A 175 0.15 -18.35 -6.64
N HIS A 176 0.52 -17.61 -5.60
CA HIS A 176 -0.19 -16.42 -5.15
C HIS A 176 -0.04 -15.25 -6.14
N GLY A 177 1.11 -15.12 -6.81
CA GLY A 177 1.37 -14.03 -7.75
C GLY A 177 0.44 -14.11 -8.96
N SER A 178 0.36 -15.27 -9.59
CA SER A 178 -0.57 -15.52 -10.70
C SER A 178 -2.03 -15.40 -10.26
N SER A 179 -2.38 -15.89 -9.06
CA SER A 179 -3.74 -15.77 -8.55
C SER A 179 -4.19 -14.32 -8.39
N ILE A 180 -3.33 -13.46 -7.82
CA ILE A 180 -3.64 -12.04 -7.64
C ILE A 180 -3.78 -11.36 -9.01
N ALA A 181 -2.86 -11.64 -9.93
CA ALA A 181 -2.87 -11.09 -11.29
C ALA A 181 -4.18 -11.44 -12.03
N LEU A 182 -4.55 -12.72 -12.08
CA LEU A 182 -5.75 -13.18 -12.76
C LEU A 182 -7.03 -12.68 -12.08
N GLY A 183 -7.07 -12.67 -10.74
CA GLY A 183 -8.20 -12.15 -9.99
C GLY A 183 -8.42 -10.66 -10.23
N LEU A 184 -7.36 -9.85 -10.26
CA LEU A 184 -7.43 -8.42 -10.58
C LEU A 184 -7.92 -8.19 -12.01
N ALA A 185 -7.43 -8.99 -12.98
CA ALA A 185 -7.89 -8.93 -14.36
C ALA A 185 -9.37 -9.31 -14.51
N ALA A 186 -9.93 -10.12 -13.62
CA ALA A 186 -11.35 -10.52 -13.67
C ALA A 186 -12.31 -9.37 -13.32
N LEU A 187 -11.93 -8.46 -12.42
CA LEU A 187 -12.85 -7.46 -11.86
C LEU A 187 -13.45 -6.51 -12.92
N PRO A 188 -12.67 -5.93 -13.85
CA PRO A 188 -13.25 -5.09 -14.91
C PRO A 188 -14.21 -5.86 -15.80
N HIS A 189 -13.91 -7.13 -16.11
CA HIS A 189 -14.79 -7.96 -16.93
C HIS A 189 -16.13 -8.25 -16.22
N LEU A 190 -16.09 -8.50 -14.91
CA LEU A 190 -17.29 -8.76 -14.11
C LEU A 190 -18.11 -7.49 -13.85
N LEU A 191 -17.48 -6.32 -13.76
CA LEU A 191 -18.16 -5.03 -13.74
C LEU A 191 -18.98 -4.84 -15.02
N ILE A 192 -18.34 -5.08 -16.16
CA ILE A 192 -18.92 -4.98 -17.49
C ILE A 192 -20.06 -6.00 -17.67
N ALA A 193 -19.83 -7.25 -17.28
CA ALA A 193 -20.85 -8.29 -17.33
C ALA A 193 -22.07 -7.94 -16.47
N GLY A 194 -21.84 -7.47 -15.25
CA GLY A 194 -22.91 -7.05 -14.33
C GLY A 194 -23.71 -5.86 -14.87
N SER A 195 -23.02 -4.87 -15.46
CA SER A 195 -23.69 -3.74 -16.09
C SER A 195 -24.48 -4.14 -17.35
N GLY A 196 -24.25 -5.32 -17.92
CA GLY A 196 -24.99 -5.87 -19.05
C GLY A 196 -26.20 -6.73 -18.66
N ILE A 197 -26.52 -6.93 -17.38
CA ILE A 197 -27.63 -7.81 -16.98
C ILE A 197 -28.98 -7.28 -17.49
N PHE A 198 -29.17 -5.96 -17.48
CA PHE A 198 -30.38 -5.30 -17.95
C PHE A 198 -30.16 -4.63 -19.31
N PRO A 199 -31.17 -4.62 -20.20
CA PRO A 199 -31.09 -3.86 -21.44
C PRO A 199 -30.95 -2.36 -21.15
N VAL A 200 -30.28 -1.65 -22.04
CA VAL A 200 -30.19 -0.18 -22.03
C VAL A 200 -31.26 0.38 -22.96
N ASP A 201 -31.93 1.47 -22.55
CA ASP A 201 -32.91 2.12 -23.39
C ASP A 201 -32.28 2.66 -24.70
N PRO A 202 -32.95 2.56 -25.86
CA PRO A 202 -32.40 3.01 -27.13
C PRO A 202 -32.02 4.49 -27.10
N GLY A 203 -30.74 4.81 -27.33
CA GLY A 203 -30.21 6.19 -27.34
C GLY A 203 -29.73 6.70 -25.97
N ALA A 204 -29.90 5.91 -24.90
CA ALA A 204 -29.27 6.18 -23.61
C ALA A 204 -27.99 5.34 -23.46
N GLY A 205 -27.01 5.87 -22.73
CA GLY A 205 -25.85 5.09 -22.27
C GLY A 205 -26.14 4.33 -20.97
N PRO A 206 -25.16 3.57 -20.44
CA PRO A 206 -25.29 2.87 -19.16
C PRO A 206 -25.69 3.84 -18.04
N GLY A 207 -26.81 3.55 -17.36
CA GLY A 207 -27.39 4.39 -16.32
C GLY A 207 -26.93 4.02 -14.90
N ARG A 208 -27.55 4.65 -13.90
CA ARG A 208 -27.28 4.38 -12.47
C ARG A 208 -27.54 2.91 -12.11
N LEU A 209 -28.59 2.30 -12.65
CA LEU A 209 -28.93 0.90 -12.38
C LEU A 209 -27.85 -0.07 -12.90
N HIS A 210 -27.33 0.14 -14.11
CA HIS A 210 -26.27 -0.69 -14.67
C HIS A 210 -24.99 -0.61 -13.85
N LEU A 211 -24.62 0.58 -13.36
CA LEU A 211 -23.50 0.74 -12.45
C LEU A 211 -23.75 0.05 -11.10
N LEU A 212 -24.95 0.16 -10.53
CA LEU A 212 -25.31 -0.51 -9.27
C LEU A 212 -25.09 -2.02 -9.38
N VAL A 213 -25.63 -2.64 -10.42
CA VAL A 213 -25.54 -4.08 -10.64
C VAL A 213 -24.11 -4.51 -10.91
N GLY A 214 -23.35 -3.72 -11.70
CA GLY A 214 -21.92 -3.93 -11.90
C GLY A 214 -21.11 -3.86 -10.59
N CYS A 215 -21.43 -2.92 -9.69
CA CYS A 215 -20.79 -2.86 -8.38
C CYS A 215 -21.12 -4.11 -7.54
N VAL A 216 -22.37 -4.57 -7.56
CA VAL A 216 -22.78 -5.79 -6.85
C VAL A 216 -22.06 -7.03 -7.39
N THR A 217 -21.91 -7.18 -8.71
CA THR A 217 -21.18 -8.33 -9.27
C THR A 217 -19.71 -8.33 -8.88
N VAL A 218 -19.05 -7.17 -8.93
CA VAL A 218 -17.67 -7.01 -8.46
C VAL A 218 -17.54 -7.29 -6.97
N LEU A 219 -18.51 -6.87 -6.15
CA LEU A 219 -18.55 -7.14 -4.71
C LEU A 219 -18.58 -8.65 -4.44
N ILE A 220 -19.51 -9.37 -5.08
CA ILE A 220 -19.63 -10.82 -4.93
C ILE A 220 -18.34 -11.53 -5.35
N ALA A 221 -17.77 -11.14 -6.50
CA ALA A 221 -16.54 -11.72 -7.00
C ALA A 221 -15.34 -11.43 -6.08
N SER A 222 -15.25 -10.21 -5.55
CA SER A 222 -14.17 -9.81 -4.64
C SER A 222 -14.25 -10.58 -3.33
N VAL A 223 -15.44 -10.73 -2.75
CA VAL A 223 -15.65 -11.55 -1.55
C VAL A 223 -15.29 -13.01 -1.81
N LEU A 224 -15.69 -13.55 -2.96
CA LEU A 224 -15.32 -14.91 -3.36
C LEU A 224 -13.80 -15.09 -3.47
N LEU A 225 -13.09 -14.13 -4.07
CA LEU A 225 -11.63 -14.14 -4.18
C LEU A 225 -10.96 -14.04 -2.80
N VAL A 226 -11.46 -13.21 -1.88
CA VAL A 226 -10.97 -13.16 -0.48
C VAL A 226 -11.09 -14.52 0.22
N VAL A 227 -12.17 -15.28 -0.03
CA VAL A 227 -12.37 -16.62 0.54
C VAL A 227 -11.48 -17.67 -0.14
N LEU A 228 -11.27 -17.54 -1.45
CA LEU A 228 -10.44 -18.46 -2.23
C LEU A 228 -8.96 -18.31 -1.94
N LEU A 229 -8.46 -17.10 -1.65
CA LEU A 229 -7.03 -16.83 -1.45
C LEU A 229 -6.63 -16.88 0.04
N PRO A 230 -5.74 -17.82 0.45
CA PRO A 230 -5.28 -17.91 1.83
C PRO A 230 -4.41 -16.74 2.28
N ARG A 231 -3.64 -16.12 1.36
CA ARG A 231 -2.71 -15.01 1.62
C ARG A 231 -2.76 -13.99 0.48
N GLY A 232 -2.42 -12.73 0.78
CA GLY A 232 -2.33 -11.68 -0.23
C GLY A 232 -3.71 -11.25 -0.76
N ASP A 233 -4.73 -11.29 0.08
CA ASP A 233 -6.11 -10.94 -0.26
C ASP A 233 -6.39 -9.42 -0.25
N ALA A 234 -5.41 -8.60 0.18
CA ALA A 234 -5.48 -7.14 0.22
C ALA A 234 -6.12 -6.46 -1.02
N PRO A 235 -5.73 -6.78 -2.28
CA PRO A 235 -6.38 -6.17 -3.46
C PRO A 235 -7.87 -6.52 -3.59
N PHE A 236 -8.28 -7.71 -3.17
CA PHE A 236 -9.67 -8.14 -3.21
C PHE A 236 -10.48 -7.55 -2.06
N VAL A 237 -9.86 -7.34 -0.90
CA VAL A 237 -10.45 -6.53 0.19
C VAL A 237 -10.67 -5.09 -0.28
N ALA A 238 -9.71 -4.51 -0.99
CA ALA A 238 -9.83 -3.18 -1.58
C ALA A 238 -11.00 -3.10 -2.57
N ALA A 239 -11.08 -4.08 -3.49
CA ALA A 239 -12.15 -4.17 -4.47
C ALA A 239 -13.53 -4.40 -3.83
N ALA A 240 -13.61 -5.26 -2.80
CA ALA A 240 -14.85 -5.48 -2.03
C ALA A 240 -15.29 -4.20 -1.31
N PHE A 241 -14.37 -3.48 -0.67
CA PHE A 241 -14.69 -2.22 -0.01
C PHE A 241 -15.16 -1.15 -1.01
N LEU A 242 -14.40 -0.97 -2.10
CA LEU A 242 -14.73 -0.04 -3.18
C LEU A 242 -16.12 -0.32 -3.78
N SER A 243 -16.40 -1.58 -4.10
CA SER A 243 -17.68 -1.99 -4.69
C SER A 243 -18.85 -1.93 -3.71
N ALA A 244 -18.63 -2.20 -2.42
CA ALA A 244 -19.66 -2.03 -1.39
C ALA A 244 -20.06 -0.56 -1.22
N ILE A 245 -19.08 0.34 -1.08
CA ILE A 245 -19.34 1.78 -0.98
C ILE A 245 -19.93 2.32 -2.29
N GLY A 246 -19.43 1.87 -3.44
CA GLY A 246 -20.00 2.21 -4.74
C GLY A 246 -21.46 1.78 -4.89
N THR A 247 -21.80 0.56 -4.47
CA THR A 247 -23.17 0.05 -4.44
C THR A 247 -24.05 0.94 -3.57
N LEU A 248 -23.61 1.26 -2.35
CA LEU A 248 -24.37 2.10 -1.42
C LEU A 248 -24.56 3.53 -1.96
N ALA A 249 -23.50 4.12 -2.54
CA ALA A 249 -23.53 5.46 -3.11
C ALA A 249 -24.49 5.56 -4.30
N VAL A 250 -24.43 4.59 -5.22
CA VAL A 250 -25.32 4.54 -6.39
C VAL A 250 -26.76 4.22 -5.97
N PHE A 251 -26.96 3.34 -5.00
CA PHE A 251 -28.28 3.06 -4.44
C PHE A 251 -28.91 4.32 -3.82
N ALA A 252 -28.13 5.05 -3.02
CA ALA A 252 -28.56 6.33 -2.46
C ALA A 252 -28.88 7.34 -3.56
N ALA A 253 -28.07 7.41 -4.62
CA ALA A 253 -28.29 8.28 -5.78
C ALA A 253 -29.61 7.97 -6.51
N ILE A 254 -30.00 6.69 -6.59
CA ILE A 254 -31.27 6.27 -7.17
C ILE A 254 -32.44 6.71 -6.29
N LEU A 255 -32.33 6.56 -4.97
CA LEU A 255 -33.40 6.93 -4.03
C LEU A 255 -33.64 8.44 -3.93
N THR A 256 -32.57 9.24 -4.00
CA THR A 256 -32.65 10.70 -3.84
C THR A 256 -32.70 11.46 -5.16
N ASP A 257 -32.60 10.76 -6.28
CA ASP A 257 -32.39 11.31 -7.63
C ASP A 257 -31.18 12.27 -7.73
N ALA A 258 -30.22 12.15 -6.81
CA ALA A 258 -29.09 13.07 -6.70
C ALA A 258 -28.17 13.03 -7.93
N ALA A 259 -27.69 14.20 -8.35
CA ALA A 259 -26.79 14.28 -9.50
C ALA A 259 -25.46 13.51 -9.23
N PRO A 260 -24.82 12.91 -10.25
CA PRO A 260 -23.57 12.16 -10.06
C PRO A 260 -22.47 12.95 -9.33
N ARG A 261 -22.40 14.27 -9.58
CA ARG A 261 -21.48 15.20 -8.92
C ARG A 261 -21.71 15.27 -7.40
N GLU A 262 -22.96 15.24 -6.95
CA GLU A 262 -23.35 15.38 -5.55
C GLU A 262 -22.96 14.12 -4.77
N VAL A 263 -23.25 12.96 -5.36
CA VAL A 263 -22.90 11.65 -4.82
C VAL A 263 -21.39 11.49 -4.73
N ALA A 264 -20.66 11.90 -5.77
CA ALA A 264 -19.21 11.86 -5.79
C ALA A 264 -18.57 12.78 -4.74
N ALA A 265 -19.10 13.99 -4.56
CA ALA A 265 -18.62 14.92 -3.53
C ALA A 265 -18.74 14.32 -2.12
N VAL A 266 -19.92 13.80 -1.77
CA VAL A 266 -20.14 13.16 -0.47
C VAL A 266 -19.26 11.94 -0.31
N THR A 267 -19.16 11.09 -1.33
CA THR A 267 -18.36 9.86 -1.29
C THR A 267 -16.87 10.16 -1.11
N ALA A 268 -16.33 11.18 -1.79
CA ALA A 268 -14.94 11.60 -1.64
C ALA A 268 -14.63 12.05 -0.19
N VAL A 269 -15.46 12.95 0.36
CA VAL A 269 -15.26 13.47 1.72
C VAL A 269 -15.40 12.36 2.76
N VAL A 270 -16.40 11.49 2.62
CA VAL A 270 -16.59 10.35 3.51
C VAL A 270 -15.42 9.37 3.43
N ALA A 271 -14.93 9.05 2.22
CA ALA A 271 -13.77 8.17 2.06
C ALA A 271 -12.52 8.74 2.75
N ILE A 272 -12.23 10.03 2.58
CA ILE A 272 -11.11 10.71 3.25
C ILE A 272 -11.29 10.71 4.76
N ALA A 273 -12.50 10.97 5.26
CA ALA A 273 -12.80 10.92 6.67
C ALA A 273 -12.56 9.52 7.24
N MET A 274 -12.97 8.47 6.52
CA MET A 274 -12.77 7.07 6.94
C MET A 274 -11.28 6.69 7.10
N VAL A 275 -10.36 7.29 6.32
CA VAL A 275 -8.92 6.97 6.39
C VAL A 275 -8.37 7.10 7.81
N ALA A 276 -8.83 8.08 8.59
CA ALA A 276 -8.39 8.28 9.97
C ALA A 276 -8.85 7.15 10.93
N TRP A 277 -9.92 6.44 10.59
CA TRP A 277 -10.52 5.39 11.42
C TRP A 277 -10.07 3.98 11.00
N LEU A 278 -9.41 3.84 9.85
CA LEU A 278 -8.96 2.56 9.28
C LEU A 278 -8.06 1.74 10.22
N PRO A 279 -7.06 2.31 10.93
CA PRO A 279 -6.24 1.53 11.84
C PRO A 279 -7.05 0.91 12.98
N GLY A 280 -8.00 1.67 13.54
CA GLY A 280 -8.88 1.18 14.61
C GLY A 280 -9.87 0.12 14.14
N LEU A 281 -10.41 0.25 12.93
CA LEU A 281 -11.28 -0.76 12.32
C LEU A 281 -10.52 -2.05 12.04
N SER A 282 -9.33 -1.97 11.44
CA SER A 282 -8.51 -3.15 11.14
C SER A 282 -8.13 -3.91 12.40
N ALA A 283 -7.71 -3.22 13.47
CA ALA A 283 -7.38 -3.87 14.74
C ALA A 283 -8.55 -4.67 15.34
N ARG A 284 -9.79 -4.15 15.20
CA ARG A 284 -11.01 -4.84 15.64
C ARG A 284 -11.34 -6.06 14.77
N PHE A 285 -11.24 -5.93 13.45
CA PHE A 285 -11.51 -7.03 12.52
C PHE A 285 -10.47 -8.14 12.59
N ALA A 286 -9.20 -7.79 12.85
CA ALA A 286 -8.11 -8.75 13.05
C ALA A 286 -8.19 -9.49 14.40
N ARG A 287 -9.15 -9.12 15.28
CA ARG A 287 -9.29 -9.62 16.66
C ARG A 287 -7.97 -9.65 17.42
N LEU A 288 -7.11 -8.66 17.17
CA LEU A 288 -5.87 -8.55 17.92
C LEU A 288 -6.24 -8.44 19.40
N PRO A 289 -5.59 -9.19 20.30
CA PRO A 289 -5.78 -9.01 21.72
C PRO A 289 -5.23 -7.63 22.07
N ILE A 290 -6.11 -6.62 22.00
CA ILE A 290 -5.83 -5.26 22.47
C ILE A 290 -5.87 -5.36 23.98
N GLY A 291 -4.79 -5.89 24.55
CA GLY A 291 -4.61 -5.98 25.99
C GLY A 291 -4.48 -4.58 26.54
N TYR A 292 -5.61 -3.96 26.88
CA TYR A 292 -5.60 -2.79 27.75
C TYR A 292 -5.17 -3.27 29.13
N LYS A 293 -3.87 -3.18 29.43
CA LYS A 293 -3.40 -3.26 30.80
C LYS A 293 -3.62 -1.90 31.44
N SER A 294 -4.53 -1.82 32.39
CA SER A 294 -4.71 -0.59 33.16
C SER A 294 -3.40 -0.26 33.92
N PRO A 295 -3.10 1.01 34.19
CA PRO A 295 -1.93 1.40 34.98
C PRO A 295 -1.85 0.66 36.32
N ASP A 296 -3.00 0.36 36.92
CA ASP A 296 -3.12 -0.44 38.16
C ASP A 296 -2.68 -1.90 37.98
N GLN A 297 -2.86 -2.51 36.80
CA GLN A 297 -2.40 -3.88 36.50
C GLN A 297 -0.89 -3.93 36.22
N ILE A 298 -0.27 -2.81 35.86
CA ILE A 298 1.19 -2.70 35.69
C ILE A 298 1.85 -2.38 37.05
N ALA A 299 1.21 -1.55 37.86
CA ALA A 299 1.66 -1.20 39.21
C ALA A 299 1.49 -2.34 40.22
N LYS A 300 0.43 -3.15 40.09
CA LYS A 300 0.28 -4.42 40.82
C LYS A 300 1.01 -5.53 40.06
N GLY A 301 2.34 -5.53 40.15
CA GLY A 301 3.14 -6.64 39.65
C GLY A 301 2.63 -7.97 40.23
N SER A 302 2.14 -8.86 39.36
CA SER A 302 2.27 -10.33 39.43
C SER A 302 2.24 -11.04 40.81
N PHE A 303 1.39 -10.66 41.77
CA PHE A 303 1.37 -11.34 43.08
C PHE A 303 0.08 -12.09 43.44
N GLU A 304 -1.00 -12.03 42.67
CA GLU A 304 -2.16 -12.87 42.97
C GLU A 304 -2.84 -13.42 41.70
N GLY A 305 -2.89 -14.76 41.63
CA GLY A 305 -3.77 -15.49 40.71
C GLY A 305 -3.02 -16.56 39.90
N GLY A 306 -2.94 -17.77 40.44
CA GLY A 306 -2.56 -18.98 39.71
C GLY A 306 -3.60 -19.39 38.67
N GLY A 307 -3.79 -18.56 37.65
CA GLY A 307 -4.42 -18.94 36.39
C GLY A 307 -3.31 -19.36 35.44
N GLU A 308 -3.47 -20.52 34.81
CA GLU A 308 -2.62 -21.02 33.73
C GLU A 308 -2.08 -19.86 32.88
N THR A 309 -0.76 -19.69 32.86
CA THR A 309 -0.10 -18.95 31.79
C THR A 309 -0.40 -19.72 30.51
N GLU A 310 -1.57 -19.47 29.93
CA GLU A 310 -1.93 -19.92 28.60
C GLU A 310 -0.80 -19.44 27.71
N SER A 311 0.03 -20.39 27.26
CA SER A 311 1.22 -20.10 26.47
C SER A 311 0.76 -19.25 25.30
N VAL A 312 1.08 -17.96 25.36
CA VAL A 312 0.70 -17.01 24.33
C VAL A 312 1.31 -17.53 23.04
N ASP A 313 0.47 -18.09 22.18
CA ASP A 313 0.89 -18.75 20.96
C ASP A 313 1.37 -17.66 20.00
N PHE A 314 2.67 -17.34 20.09
CA PHE A 314 3.33 -16.31 19.30
C PHE A 314 3.12 -16.52 17.80
N VAL A 315 2.94 -17.76 17.35
CA VAL A 315 2.64 -18.10 15.96
C VAL A 315 1.22 -17.66 15.57
N LYS A 316 0.22 -17.89 16.44
CA LYS A 316 -1.15 -17.39 16.20
C LYS A 316 -1.22 -15.87 16.21
N ILE A 317 -0.54 -15.21 17.14
CA ILE A 317 -0.50 -13.74 17.20
C ILE A 317 0.21 -13.16 15.97
N GLY A 318 1.32 -13.75 15.55
CA GLY A 318 2.03 -13.34 14.33
C GLY A 318 1.15 -13.45 13.07
N ASN A 319 0.42 -14.55 12.93
CA ASN A 319 -0.51 -14.76 11.81
C ASN A 319 -1.70 -13.78 11.86
N GLN A 320 -2.26 -13.49 13.04
CA GLN A 320 -3.32 -12.50 13.21
C GLN A 320 -2.84 -11.07 12.88
N ALA A 321 -1.63 -10.70 13.32
CA ALA A 321 -1.02 -9.41 13.01
C ALA A 321 -0.78 -9.25 11.51
N LYS A 322 -0.27 -10.29 10.83
CA LYS A 322 -0.10 -10.27 9.37
C LYS A 322 -1.44 -10.11 8.64
N ARG A 323 -2.48 -10.85 9.06
CA ARG A 323 -3.83 -10.71 8.47
C ARG A 323 -4.40 -9.31 8.69
N GLY A 324 -4.23 -8.73 9.88
CA GLY A 324 -4.64 -7.35 10.16
C GLY A 324 -3.91 -6.32 9.30
N HIS A 325 -2.62 -6.53 9.02
CA HIS A 325 -1.87 -5.69 8.10
C HIS A 325 -2.39 -5.78 6.66
N GLU A 326 -2.65 -6.99 6.16
CA GLU A 326 -3.21 -7.21 4.82
C GLU A 326 -4.62 -6.60 4.67
N LEU A 327 -5.48 -6.76 5.69
CA LEU A 327 -6.79 -6.12 5.74
C LEU A 327 -6.69 -4.59 5.76
N LEU A 328 -5.78 -4.02 6.55
CA LEU A 328 -5.57 -2.57 6.60
C LEU A 328 -5.09 -2.04 5.24
N LEU A 329 -4.14 -2.73 4.61
CA LEU A 329 -3.67 -2.38 3.27
C LEU A 329 -4.81 -2.41 2.26
N GLY A 330 -5.66 -3.44 2.30
CA GLY A 330 -6.83 -3.54 1.44
C GLY A 330 -7.82 -2.40 1.66
N LEU A 331 -8.15 -2.07 2.91
CA LEU A 331 -9.06 -0.96 3.20
C LEU A 331 -8.49 0.41 2.80
N VAL A 332 -7.20 0.65 3.06
CA VAL A 332 -6.51 1.87 2.60
C VAL A 332 -6.54 1.95 1.07
N ALA A 333 -6.26 0.85 0.37
CA ALA A 333 -6.33 0.79 -1.08
C ALA A 333 -7.74 0.99 -1.64
N GLY A 334 -8.76 0.46 -0.95
CA GLY A 334 -10.16 0.69 -1.28
C GLY A 334 -10.57 2.15 -1.12
N CYS A 335 -10.21 2.80 -0.01
CA CYS A 335 -10.42 4.24 0.19
C CYS A 335 -9.69 5.09 -0.86
N SER A 336 -8.43 4.77 -1.14
CA SER A 336 -7.64 5.41 -2.19
C SER A 336 -8.31 5.32 -3.56
N ALA A 337 -8.77 4.12 -3.94
CA ALA A 337 -9.47 3.91 -5.20
C ALA A 337 -10.83 4.63 -5.24
N LEU A 338 -11.55 4.70 -4.11
CA LEU A 338 -12.79 5.47 -3.98
C LEU A 338 -12.54 6.96 -4.25
N VAL A 339 -11.50 7.56 -3.65
CA VAL A 339 -11.15 8.97 -3.88
C VAL A 339 -10.77 9.22 -5.33
N VAL A 340 -9.98 8.34 -5.94
CA VAL A 340 -9.64 8.45 -7.38
C VAL A 340 -10.90 8.39 -8.24
N GLY A 341 -11.82 7.46 -7.97
CA GLY A 341 -13.06 7.31 -8.73
C GLY A 341 -14.02 8.49 -8.54
N SER A 342 -14.26 8.92 -7.31
CA SER A 342 -15.20 10.01 -7.04
C SER A 342 -14.60 11.38 -7.35
N ALA A 343 -13.46 11.72 -6.75
CA ALA A 343 -12.84 13.03 -6.91
C ALA A 343 -12.10 13.17 -8.25
N GLY A 344 -11.30 12.17 -8.63
CA GLY A 344 -10.52 12.23 -9.86
C GLY A 344 -11.39 12.10 -11.12
N VAL A 345 -12.15 11.00 -11.23
CA VAL A 345 -12.92 10.70 -12.44
C VAL A 345 -14.22 11.50 -12.52
N VAL A 346 -15.03 11.57 -11.46
CA VAL A 346 -16.34 12.24 -11.54
C VAL A 346 -16.21 13.76 -11.34
N LEU A 347 -15.59 14.21 -10.25
CA LEU A 347 -15.49 15.66 -9.98
C LEU A 347 -14.46 16.35 -10.88
N GLY A 348 -13.34 15.71 -11.19
CA GLY A 348 -12.28 16.28 -12.03
C GLY A 348 -12.72 16.56 -13.47
N PHE A 349 -13.68 15.79 -13.99
CA PHE A 349 -14.27 15.97 -15.31
C PHE A 349 -15.58 16.79 -15.29
N SER A 350 -15.98 17.33 -14.14
CA SER A 350 -17.16 18.18 -14.02
C SER A 350 -16.85 19.61 -14.45
N ASP A 351 -17.80 20.27 -15.09
CA ASP A 351 -17.71 21.69 -15.48
C ASP A 351 -17.89 22.67 -14.30
N ASN A 352 -18.15 22.16 -13.09
CA ASN A 352 -18.37 22.98 -11.91
C ASN A 352 -17.04 23.30 -11.19
N MET A 353 -16.73 24.60 -11.05
CA MET A 353 -15.55 25.10 -10.33
C MET A 353 -15.42 24.53 -8.91
N TRP A 354 -16.52 24.42 -8.16
CA TRP A 354 -16.51 23.87 -6.80
C TRP A 354 -16.16 22.38 -6.78
N ALA A 355 -16.60 21.63 -7.80
CA ALA A 355 -16.25 20.21 -7.94
C ALA A 355 -14.76 20.04 -8.24
N GLN A 356 -14.21 20.87 -9.12
CA GLN A 356 -12.78 20.87 -9.44
C GLN A 356 -11.91 21.27 -8.24
N LEU A 357 -12.34 22.27 -7.44
CA LEU A 357 -11.67 22.65 -6.20
C LEU A 357 -11.74 21.53 -5.15
N LEU A 358 -12.89 20.86 -5.02
CA LEU A 358 -13.04 19.70 -4.13
C LEU A 358 -12.14 18.53 -4.59
N ALA A 359 -12.01 18.31 -5.90
CA ALA A 359 -11.11 17.28 -6.44
C ALA A 359 -9.64 17.58 -6.14
N LEU A 360 -9.22 18.84 -6.29
CA LEU A 360 -7.86 19.29 -5.98
C LEU A 360 -7.55 19.09 -4.49
N THR A 361 -8.44 19.57 -3.62
CA THR A 361 -8.28 19.45 -2.17
C THR A 361 -8.30 17.99 -1.73
N ALA A 362 -9.19 17.15 -2.27
CA ALA A 362 -9.21 15.71 -2.01
C ALA A 362 -7.89 15.01 -2.40
N GLY A 363 -7.33 15.33 -3.57
CA GLY A 363 -6.05 14.80 -4.03
C GLY A 363 -4.88 15.20 -3.12
N ILE A 364 -4.87 16.44 -2.63
CA ILE A 364 -3.86 16.92 -1.66
C ILE A 364 -4.06 16.23 -0.31
N THR A 365 -5.29 16.17 0.22
CA THR A 365 -5.57 15.58 1.52
C THR A 365 -5.18 14.11 1.55
N ILE A 366 -5.51 13.31 0.53
CA ILE A 366 -5.18 11.88 0.54
C ILE A 366 -3.66 11.65 0.53
N MET A 367 -2.89 12.50 -0.14
CA MET A 367 -1.41 12.50 -0.04
C MET A 367 -0.92 12.87 1.37
N LEU A 368 -1.51 13.88 2.00
CA LEU A 368 -1.14 14.28 3.37
C LEU A 368 -1.47 13.19 4.39
N ARG A 369 -2.56 12.43 4.18
CA ARG A 369 -2.92 11.28 5.01
C ARG A 369 -1.92 10.13 4.95
N ALA A 370 -1.03 10.08 3.95
CA ALA A 370 0.04 9.09 3.90
C ALA A 370 0.92 9.11 5.18
N ARG A 371 1.00 10.26 5.87
CA ARG A 371 1.72 10.41 7.14
C ARG A 371 1.13 9.62 8.32
N LEU A 372 -0.11 9.15 8.21
CA LEU A 372 -0.75 8.35 9.27
C LEU A 372 -0.26 6.90 9.29
N PHE A 373 0.53 6.49 8.29
CA PHE A 373 0.94 5.10 8.09
C PHE A 373 2.46 5.01 7.96
N ASP A 374 3.06 4.02 8.64
CA ASP A 374 4.50 3.79 8.58
C ASP A 374 4.91 2.83 7.44
N TYR A 375 3.97 2.04 6.93
CA TYR A 375 4.25 0.98 5.96
C TYR A 375 4.27 1.51 4.52
N THR A 376 5.33 1.17 3.79
CA THR A 376 5.59 1.64 2.42
C THR A 376 4.42 1.38 1.47
N ALA A 377 3.77 0.22 1.56
CA ALA A 377 2.65 -0.11 0.67
C ALA A 377 1.42 0.80 0.90
N GLN A 378 1.13 1.16 2.16
CA GLN A 378 0.02 2.03 2.52
C GLN A 378 0.32 3.48 2.11
N VAL A 379 1.54 3.95 2.40
CA VAL A 379 2.04 5.27 2.00
C VAL A 379 2.03 5.41 0.48
N ALA A 380 2.53 4.41 -0.25
CA ALA A 380 2.55 4.40 -1.71
C ALA A 380 1.15 4.46 -2.28
N CYS A 381 0.20 3.69 -1.73
CA CYS A 381 -1.18 3.68 -2.21
C CYS A 381 -1.84 5.06 -2.09
N LEU A 382 -1.73 5.71 -0.92
CA LEU A 382 -2.29 7.04 -0.68
C LEU A 382 -1.62 8.12 -1.54
N THR A 383 -0.30 8.03 -1.69
CA THR A 383 0.48 8.99 -2.48
C THR A 383 0.14 8.87 -3.97
N ILE A 384 0.12 7.65 -4.50
CA ILE A 384 -0.24 7.37 -5.91
C ILE A 384 -1.68 7.80 -6.16
N ALA A 385 -2.60 7.55 -5.23
CA ALA A 385 -4.01 7.95 -5.37
C ALA A 385 -4.19 9.46 -5.43
N GLY A 386 -3.48 10.23 -4.60
CA GLY A 386 -3.56 11.70 -4.67
C GLY A 386 -2.92 12.26 -5.94
N ILE A 387 -1.78 11.72 -6.38
CA ILE A 387 -1.17 12.08 -7.66
C ILE A 387 -2.13 11.78 -8.80
N LEU A 388 -2.72 10.58 -8.84
CA LEU A 388 -3.66 10.17 -9.89
C LEU A 388 -4.91 11.04 -9.88
N THR A 389 -5.43 11.41 -8.71
CA THR A 389 -6.57 12.33 -8.57
C THR A 389 -6.26 13.71 -9.16
N ILE A 390 -5.07 14.26 -8.88
CA ILE A 390 -4.62 15.55 -9.42
C ILE A 390 -4.40 15.45 -10.94
N VAL A 391 -3.80 14.36 -11.43
CA VAL A 391 -3.61 14.12 -12.87
C VAL A 391 -4.94 14.02 -13.60
N LEU A 392 -5.92 13.31 -13.05
CA LEU A 392 -7.27 13.20 -13.62
C LEU A 392 -8.00 14.55 -13.62
N LEU A 393 -7.84 15.36 -12.56
CA LEU A 393 -8.35 16.73 -12.53
C LEU A 393 -7.73 17.58 -13.64
N ILE A 394 -6.40 17.56 -13.79
CA ILE A 394 -5.70 18.31 -14.84
C ILE A 394 -6.21 17.87 -16.22
N LEU A 395 -6.36 16.56 -16.42
CA LEU A 395 -6.89 15.99 -17.65
C LEU A 395 -8.32 16.45 -17.92
N GLY A 396 -9.21 16.43 -16.92
CA GLY A 396 -10.58 16.90 -17.05
C GLY A 396 -10.67 18.38 -17.42
N ILE A 397 -9.91 19.25 -16.73
CA ILE A 397 -9.84 20.70 -17.03
C ILE A 397 -9.31 20.97 -18.45
N THR A 398 -8.39 20.14 -18.93
CA THR A 398 -7.76 20.27 -20.25
C THR A 398 -8.70 19.81 -21.37
N LEU A 399 -9.38 18.68 -21.19
CA LEU A 399 -10.26 18.08 -22.20
C LEU A 399 -11.61 18.76 -22.31
N HIS A 400 -12.11 19.39 -21.23
CA HIS A 400 -13.37 20.13 -21.22
C HIS A 400 -13.13 21.61 -20.90
N PRO A 401 -12.72 22.43 -21.89
CA PRO A 401 -12.65 23.87 -21.70
C PRO A 401 -14.04 24.47 -21.46
N PRO A 402 -14.17 25.52 -20.62
CA PRO A 402 -15.42 26.22 -20.40
C PRO A 402 -16.03 26.65 -21.74
N THR A 403 -17.33 26.40 -21.89
CA THR A 403 -18.10 26.65 -23.10
C THR A 403 -17.97 28.08 -23.58
N ASP A 404 -17.89 29.04 -22.65
CA ASP A 404 -17.87 30.47 -22.94
C ASP A 404 -16.63 30.86 -23.75
N ILE A 405 -15.47 30.31 -23.35
CA ILE A 405 -14.19 30.58 -24.02
C ILE A 405 -14.13 29.87 -25.38
N PHE A 406 -14.74 28.70 -25.48
CA PHE A 406 -14.81 27.94 -26.73
C PHE A 406 -15.73 28.60 -27.75
N VAL A 407 -16.86 29.15 -27.29
CA VAL A 407 -17.79 29.95 -28.10
C VAL A 407 -17.12 31.25 -28.55
N ASP A 408 -16.40 31.95 -27.67
CA ASP A 408 -15.67 33.16 -28.02
C ASP A 408 -14.60 32.91 -29.08
N LEU A 409 -13.86 31.80 -28.97
CA LEU A 409 -12.89 31.39 -30.00
C LEU A 409 -13.57 31.12 -31.35
N MET A 410 -14.69 30.38 -31.34
CA MET A 410 -15.39 30.01 -32.58
C MET A 410 -16.12 31.18 -33.23
N GLN A 411 -16.66 32.12 -32.44
CA GLN A 411 -17.45 33.24 -32.93
C GLN A 411 -16.60 34.48 -33.25
N TYR A 412 -15.60 34.79 -32.43
CA TYR A 412 -14.81 36.01 -32.53
C TYR A 412 -13.37 35.80 -33.01
N GLN A 413 -12.93 34.54 -33.21
CA GLN A 413 -11.53 34.19 -33.51
C GLN A 413 -10.50 34.76 -32.50
N ASP A 414 -10.96 35.23 -31.33
CA ASP A 414 -10.09 35.80 -30.33
C ASP A 414 -9.46 34.69 -29.48
N SER A 415 -8.15 34.50 -29.66
CA SER A 415 -7.37 33.52 -28.90
C SER A 415 -6.83 34.08 -27.59
N GLY A 416 -7.04 35.37 -27.29
CA GLY A 416 -6.52 36.04 -26.10
C GLY A 416 -6.90 35.35 -24.78
N PRO A 417 -8.20 35.11 -24.51
CA PRO A 417 -8.64 34.45 -23.27
C PRO A 417 -8.10 33.03 -23.09
N LEU A 418 -7.97 32.26 -24.19
CA LEU A 418 -7.39 30.92 -24.18
C LEU A 418 -5.88 30.94 -23.89
N ASN A 419 -5.15 31.89 -24.48
CA ASN A 419 -3.72 32.02 -24.24
C ASN A 419 -3.43 32.39 -22.78
N ILE A 420 -4.21 33.30 -22.19
CA ILE A 420 -4.10 33.65 -20.76
C ILE A 420 -4.36 32.42 -19.89
N ARG A 421 -5.45 31.68 -20.14
CA ARG A 421 -5.75 30.45 -19.39
C ARG A 421 -4.64 29.41 -19.52
N THR A 422 -4.10 29.23 -20.72
CA THR A 422 -3.04 28.25 -21.00
C THR A 422 -1.77 28.62 -20.24
N VAL A 423 -1.38 29.91 -20.22
CA VAL A 423 -0.21 30.39 -19.46
C VAL A 423 -0.42 30.20 -17.96
N TRP A 424 -1.56 30.59 -17.41
CA TRP A 424 -1.86 30.42 -15.97
C TRP A 424 -1.91 28.96 -15.54
N PHE A 425 -2.55 28.11 -16.34
CA PHE A 425 -2.71 26.70 -16.04
C PHE A 425 -1.38 25.93 -16.16
N SER A 426 -0.64 26.14 -17.25
CA SER A 426 0.69 25.53 -17.43
C SER A 426 1.69 25.99 -16.37
N SER A 427 1.67 27.28 -16.00
CA SER A 427 2.48 27.82 -14.91
C SER A 427 2.11 27.17 -13.57
N SER A 428 0.82 27.01 -13.27
CA SER A 428 0.36 26.36 -12.04
C SER A 428 0.79 24.89 -11.97
N ILE A 429 0.73 24.15 -13.08
CA ILE A 429 1.23 22.77 -13.17
C ILE A 429 2.75 22.74 -12.99
N ALA A 430 3.49 23.65 -13.63
CA ALA A 430 4.95 23.73 -13.50
C ALA A 430 5.38 24.01 -12.06
N VAL A 431 4.69 24.91 -11.36
CA VAL A 431 4.92 25.19 -9.93
C VAL A 431 4.63 23.97 -9.07
N GLY A 432 3.50 23.28 -9.29
CA GLY A 432 3.16 22.05 -8.57
C GLY A 432 4.18 20.93 -8.78
N ALA A 433 4.62 20.72 -10.03
CA ALA A 433 5.65 19.75 -10.37
C ALA A 433 7.00 20.11 -9.73
N ALA A 434 7.42 21.38 -9.81
CA ALA A 434 8.65 21.86 -9.17
C ALA A 434 8.62 21.66 -7.65
N LEU A 435 7.46 21.86 -7.01
CA LEU A 435 7.29 21.62 -5.58
C LEU A 435 7.42 20.13 -5.23
N LEU A 436 6.74 19.24 -5.96
CA LEU A 436 6.85 17.78 -5.72
C LEU A 436 8.28 17.26 -5.95
N VAL A 437 8.94 17.71 -7.02
CA VAL A 437 10.34 17.37 -7.31
C VAL A 437 11.27 17.94 -6.24
N GLY A 438 11.07 19.19 -5.83
CA GLY A 438 11.85 19.83 -4.78
C GLY A 438 11.74 19.09 -3.45
N VAL A 439 10.53 18.72 -3.04
CA VAL A 439 10.29 17.91 -1.83
C VAL A 439 11.01 16.56 -1.93
N GLY A 440 10.86 15.85 -3.06
CA GLY A 440 11.49 14.54 -3.28
C GLY A 440 13.02 14.56 -3.28
N LEU A 441 13.63 15.66 -3.73
CA LEU A 441 15.09 15.80 -3.78
C LEU A 441 15.70 16.33 -2.47
N ILE A 442 14.99 17.22 -1.76
CA ILE A 442 15.52 17.96 -0.61
C ILE A 442 15.24 17.23 0.71
N VAL A 443 14.01 16.77 0.93
CA VAL A 443 13.56 16.23 2.23
C VAL A 443 14.36 14.99 2.65
N PRO A 444 14.62 13.99 1.78
CA PRO A 444 15.39 12.81 2.19
C PRO A 444 16.83 13.12 2.59
N ARG A 445 17.42 14.19 2.05
CA ARG A 445 18.83 14.55 2.29
C ARG A 445 19.02 15.47 3.50
N LYS A 446 18.13 16.46 3.67
CA LYS A 446 18.27 17.52 4.68
C LYS A 446 17.34 17.35 5.88
N GLY A 447 16.36 16.45 5.78
CA GLY A 447 15.27 16.37 6.74
C GLY A 447 14.33 17.58 6.65
N VAL A 448 13.25 17.54 7.43
CA VAL A 448 12.32 18.67 7.58
C VAL A 448 12.62 19.36 8.91
N THR A 449 12.82 20.69 8.90
CA THR A 449 13.02 21.42 10.16
C THR A 449 11.71 21.49 10.95
N PRO A 450 11.75 21.61 12.29
CA PRO A 450 10.53 21.66 13.12
C PRO A 450 9.54 22.75 12.69
N PHE A 451 10.04 23.88 12.21
CA PHE A 451 9.24 24.98 11.68
C PHE A 451 8.41 24.55 10.46
N TRP A 452 9.04 23.90 9.49
CA TRP A 452 8.35 23.39 8.30
C TRP A 452 7.39 22.26 8.64
N GLY A 453 7.75 21.38 9.58
CA GLY A 453 6.83 20.35 10.10
C GLY A 453 5.54 20.97 10.63
N ARG A 454 5.64 22.00 11.48
CA ARG A 454 4.48 22.69 12.04
C ARG A 454 3.63 23.41 11.00
N ILE A 455 4.24 24.05 10.00
CA ILE A 455 3.51 24.68 8.89
C ILE A 455 2.71 23.62 8.12
N PHE A 456 3.32 22.48 7.82
CA PHE A 456 2.63 21.40 7.13
C PHE A 456 1.46 20.84 7.95
N ASP A 457 1.59 20.74 9.28
CA ASP A 457 0.49 20.28 10.14
C ASP A 457 -0.69 21.27 10.14
N ILE A 458 -0.41 22.57 10.16
CA ILE A 458 -1.44 23.61 10.05
C ILE A 458 -2.11 23.56 8.68
N PHE A 459 -1.31 23.41 7.62
CA PHE A 459 -1.79 23.28 6.25
C PHE A 459 -2.69 22.04 6.09
N ASP A 460 -2.28 20.89 6.62
CA ASP A 460 -3.09 19.66 6.61
C ASP A 460 -4.44 19.88 7.29
N GLY A 461 -4.45 20.47 8.49
CA GLY A 461 -5.69 20.82 9.20
C GLY A 461 -6.60 21.74 8.39
N LEU A 462 -6.05 22.74 7.70
CA LEU A 462 -6.79 23.70 6.88
C LEU A 462 -7.40 23.04 5.64
N VAL A 463 -6.62 22.23 4.92
CA VAL A 463 -7.08 21.53 3.71
C VAL A 463 -8.19 20.54 4.09
N LEU A 464 -7.99 19.77 5.16
CA LEU A 464 -8.98 18.83 5.68
C LEU A 464 -10.29 19.55 6.08
N LEU A 465 -10.19 20.68 6.81
CA LEU A 465 -11.36 21.46 7.22
C LEU A 465 -12.11 22.04 6.01
N SER A 466 -11.42 22.38 4.92
CA SER A 466 -12.03 22.95 3.72
C SER A 466 -12.85 21.97 2.88
N LEU A 467 -12.68 20.65 3.07
CA LEU A 467 -13.46 19.62 2.37
C LEU A 467 -14.97 19.74 2.62
N VAL A 468 -15.37 20.06 3.86
CA VAL A 468 -16.79 20.17 4.24
C VAL A 468 -17.48 21.35 3.53
N PRO A 469 -17.00 22.61 3.63
CA PRO A 469 -17.64 23.72 2.93
C PRO A 469 -17.58 23.57 1.41
N LEU A 470 -16.50 23.00 0.84
CA LEU A 470 -16.45 22.71 -0.60
C LEU A 470 -17.50 21.67 -1.00
N CYS A 471 -17.71 20.62 -0.21
CA CYS A 471 -18.77 19.66 -0.45
C CYS A 471 -20.16 20.32 -0.42
N LEU A 472 -20.42 21.19 0.57
CA LEU A 472 -21.69 21.93 0.65
C LEU A 472 -21.90 22.85 -0.56
N ALA A 473 -20.81 23.43 -1.10
CA ALA A 473 -20.85 24.23 -2.32
C ALA A 473 -21.21 23.38 -3.55
N VAL A 474 -20.65 22.17 -3.68
CA VAL A 474 -20.99 21.25 -4.77
C VAL A 474 -22.45 20.78 -4.70
N LEU A 475 -22.99 20.63 -3.49
CA LEU A 475 -24.41 20.30 -3.23
C LEU A 475 -25.38 21.48 -3.44
N ASP A 476 -24.86 22.65 -3.83
CA ASP A 476 -25.61 23.88 -4.08
C ASP A 476 -26.42 24.39 -2.86
N ILE A 477 -25.97 24.02 -1.64
CA ILE A 477 -26.67 24.34 -0.40
C ILE A 477 -26.64 25.85 -0.11
N TYR A 478 -25.52 26.52 -0.41
CA TYR A 478 -25.40 27.97 -0.20
C TYR A 478 -26.42 28.77 -1.01
N ASN A 479 -26.67 28.38 -2.26
CA ASN A 479 -27.66 29.03 -3.11
C ASN A 479 -29.09 28.76 -2.62
N LYS A 480 -29.38 27.52 -2.18
CA LYS A 480 -30.66 27.17 -1.55
C LYS A 480 -30.94 28.01 -0.30
N VAL A 481 -29.96 28.12 0.60
CA VAL A 481 -30.10 28.92 1.84
C VAL A 481 -30.26 30.41 1.53
N ARG A 482 -29.47 30.96 0.59
CA ARG A 482 -29.59 32.36 0.17
C ARG A 482 -30.97 32.66 -0.43
N GLY A 483 -31.54 31.73 -1.18
CA GLY A 483 -32.88 31.84 -1.74
C GLY A 483 -33.99 31.87 -0.68
N LEU A 484 -33.81 31.15 0.44
CA LEU A 484 -34.76 31.13 1.57
C LEU A 484 -34.70 32.41 2.43
N THR A 485 -33.53 33.04 2.52
CA THR A 485 -33.36 34.31 3.27
C THR A 485 -33.62 35.57 2.43
N GLY A 486 -33.77 35.41 1.11
CA GLY A 486 -34.01 36.49 0.15
C GLY A 486 -35.48 36.68 -0.26
N SER A 487 -36.39 35.85 0.28
CA SER A 487 -37.85 36.05 0.26
C SER A 487 -38.30 36.65 1.57
#